data_AF-A0A7S9RER4-F1
#
_entry.id   AF-A0A7S9RER4-F1
#
_cell.length_a   1.000
_cell.length_b   1.000
_cell.length_c   1.000
_cell.angle_alpha   90.00
_cell.angle_beta   90.00
_cell.angle_gamma   90.00
#
_symmetry.space_group_name_H-M   'P 1'
#
loop_
_entity.id
_entity.type
_entity.pdbx_description
1 polymer ?
#
loop_
_entity_poly.entity_id
_entity_poly.type
_entity_poly.pdbx_seq_one_letter_code
_entity_poly.pdbx_strand_id
1 'polypeptide(L)'
;MPLLNRYNALKKEWIDMTNKIFIFYFMVLAFIAHNACAKDINLTGIYKNEPCNISIEITKNTNKAKHFYKIVDNNQTKSQGYISSIKSNGEGGFYIKFKKIGGVYENGSIVIQNYGNSMNEYNHFEDCDSKYLKFDK
;
A
#
# COMPACT_ATOMS: atom_id res chain seq x y z
N MET A 1 -65.99 7.44 -8.45
CA MET A 1 -64.70 7.88 -9.04
C MET A 1 -63.66 8.44 -8.06
N PRO A 2 -63.96 9.17 -6.96
CA PRO A 2 -62.91 9.82 -6.15
C PRO A 2 -62.05 8.85 -5.30
N LEU A 3 -62.61 7.70 -4.90
CA LEU A 3 -61.88 6.69 -4.12
C LEU A 3 -60.77 5.98 -4.91
N LEU A 4 -61.00 5.71 -6.21
CA LEU A 4 -60.02 5.06 -7.08
C LEU A 4 -58.80 5.98 -7.33
N ASN A 5 -59.04 7.29 -7.51
CA ASN A 5 -57.95 8.27 -7.63
C ASN A 5 -57.15 8.41 -6.34
N ARG A 6 -57.79 8.40 -5.17
CA ARG A 6 -57.07 8.40 -3.88
C ARG A 6 -56.25 7.14 -3.68
N TYR A 7 -56.78 5.96 -4.03
CA TYR A 7 -56.04 4.70 -3.97
C TYR A 7 -54.81 4.70 -4.88
N ASN A 8 -54.96 5.15 -6.13
CA ASN A 8 -53.85 5.22 -7.08
C ASN A 8 -52.78 6.24 -6.68
N ALA A 9 -53.17 7.38 -6.07
CA ALA A 9 -52.24 8.36 -5.53
C ALA A 9 -51.41 7.79 -4.36
N LEU A 10 -52.08 7.17 -3.38
CA LEU A 10 -51.41 6.52 -2.25
C LEU A 10 -50.49 5.37 -2.69
N LYS A 11 -50.92 4.57 -3.67
CA LYS A 11 -50.09 3.50 -4.26
C LYS A 11 -48.85 4.06 -4.95
N LYS A 12 -48.97 5.19 -5.66
CA LYS A 12 -47.84 5.87 -6.31
C LYS A 12 -46.85 6.42 -5.28
N GLU A 13 -47.33 7.05 -4.21
CA GLU A 13 -46.47 7.54 -3.12
C GLU A 13 -45.75 6.40 -2.40
N TRP A 14 -46.43 5.28 -2.18
CA TRP A 14 -45.82 4.10 -1.55
C TRP A 14 -44.72 3.49 -2.43
N ILE A 15 -44.95 3.39 -3.74
CA ILE A 15 -43.95 2.92 -4.71
C ILE A 15 -42.74 3.86 -4.76
N ASP A 16 -42.96 5.18 -4.79
CA ASP A 16 -41.86 6.16 -4.82
C ASP A 16 -41.02 6.12 -3.54
N MET A 17 -41.67 5.99 -2.38
CA MET A 17 -40.99 5.84 -1.09
C MET A 17 -40.17 4.55 -1.03
N THR A 18 -40.71 3.46 -1.54
CA THR A 18 -40.02 2.16 -1.61
C THR A 18 -38.80 2.23 -2.53
N ASN A 19 -38.93 2.86 -3.71
CA ASN A 19 -37.82 3.07 -4.62
C ASN A 19 -36.70 3.92 -3.99
N LYS A 20 -37.04 4.98 -3.27
CA LYS A 20 -36.07 5.80 -2.53
C LYS A 20 -35.32 5.00 -1.46
N ILE A 21 -36.02 4.14 -0.73
CA ILE A 21 -35.41 3.24 0.27
C ILE A 21 -34.45 2.25 -0.42
N PHE A 22 -34.85 1.66 -1.55
CA PHE A 22 -33.98 0.76 -2.33
C PHE A 22 -32.72 1.46 -2.84
N ILE A 23 -32.85 2.68 -3.37
CA ILE A 23 -31.71 3.48 -3.85
C ILE A 23 -30.77 3.81 -2.69
N PHE A 24 -31.31 4.25 -1.55
CA PHE A 24 -30.51 4.56 -0.37
C PHE A 24 -29.78 3.32 0.15
N TYR A 25 -30.46 2.17 0.20
CA TYR A 25 -29.86 0.89 0.59
C TYR A 25 -28.72 0.47 -0.35
N PHE A 26 -28.89 0.63 -1.68
CA PHE A 26 -27.83 0.37 -2.66
C PHE A 26 -26.63 1.31 -2.49
N MET A 27 -26.86 2.61 -2.22
CA MET A 27 -25.78 3.56 -1.97
C MET A 27 -24.99 3.24 -0.70
N VAL A 28 -25.68 2.85 0.39
CA VAL A 28 -25.03 2.41 1.63
C VAL A 28 -24.22 1.12 1.41
N LEU A 29 -24.77 0.15 0.68
CA LEU A 29 -24.04 -1.08 0.32
C LEU A 29 -22.78 -0.79 -0.50
N ALA A 30 -22.88 0.09 -1.51
CA ALA A 30 -21.72 0.49 -2.30
C ALA A 30 -20.66 1.18 -1.44
N PHE A 31 -21.06 2.05 -0.51
CA PHE A 31 -20.13 2.70 0.42
C PHE A 31 -19.43 1.71 1.35
N ILE A 32 -20.14 0.71 1.88
CA ILE A 32 -19.55 -0.33 2.73
C ILE A 32 -18.57 -1.21 1.92
N ALA A 33 -18.91 -1.56 0.67
CA ALA A 33 -18.08 -2.39 -0.19
C ALA A 33 -16.72 -1.73 -0.52
N HIS A 34 -16.68 -0.41 -0.75
CA HIS A 34 -15.42 0.30 -1.01
C HIS A 34 -14.43 0.22 0.16
N ASN A 35 -14.93 0.17 1.40
CA ASN A 35 -14.09 0.16 2.60
C ASN A 35 -13.56 -1.24 2.97
N ALA A 36 -14.09 -2.31 2.36
CA ALA A 36 -13.77 -3.70 2.73
C ALA A 36 -12.56 -4.31 2.00
N CYS A 37 -12.05 -3.68 0.94
CA CYS A 37 -10.88 -4.17 0.20
C CYS A 37 -9.61 -3.42 0.60
N ALA A 38 -9.11 -3.69 1.81
CA ALA A 38 -7.69 -3.43 2.09
C ALA A 38 -6.87 -4.53 1.42
N LYS A 39 -6.18 -4.19 0.32
CA LYS A 39 -5.30 -5.12 -0.39
C LYS A 39 -4.12 -5.48 0.51
N ASP A 40 -4.01 -6.74 0.92
CA ASP A 40 -2.84 -7.23 1.66
C ASP A 40 -1.58 -7.09 0.78
N ILE A 41 -0.54 -6.48 1.34
CA ILE A 41 0.71 -6.21 0.62
C ILE A 41 1.63 -7.42 0.79
N ASN A 42 1.96 -8.10 -0.31
CA ASN A 42 2.94 -9.20 -0.28
C ASN A 42 4.38 -8.67 -0.37
N LEU A 43 4.87 -8.11 0.74
CA LEU A 43 6.23 -7.57 0.89
C LEU A 43 7.32 -8.64 1.00
N THR A 44 6.98 -9.86 1.40
CA THR A 44 7.94 -10.94 1.64
C THR A 44 8.65 -11.34 0.35
N GLY A 45 9.97 -11.49 0.38
CA GLY A 45 10.77 -11.91 -0.75
C GLY A 45 12.20 -11.37 -0.70
N ILE A 46 12.97 -11.65 -1.74
CA ILE A 46 14.33 -11.16 -1.92
C ILE A 46 14.29 -10.19 -3.09
N TYR A 47 14.68 -8.94 -2.85
CA TYR A 47 14.74 -7.91 -3.87
C TYR A 47 16.20 -7.61 -4.19
N LYS A 48 16.56 -7.55 -5.47
CA LYS A 48 17.95 -7.39 -5.92
C LYS A 48 18.10 -6.17 -6.81
N ASN A 49 19.20 -5.47 -6.63
CA ASN A 49 19.72 -4.50 -7.57
C ASN A 49 20.99 -5.11 -8.17
N GLU A 50 20.88 -5.67 -9.38
CA GLU A 50 22.02 -6.28 -10.06
C GLU A 50 23.15 -5.28 -10.38
N PRO A 51 22.88 -4.03 -10.81
CA PRO A 51 23.95 -3.08 -11.13
C PRO A 51 24.95 -2.84 -10.00
N CYS A 52 24.49 -2.88 -8.75
CA CYS A 52 25.32 -2.61 -7.59
C CYS A 52 25.48 -3.81 -6.65
N ASN A 53 25.00 -5.01 -7.02
CA ASN A 53 25.10 -6.22 -6.21
C ASN A 53 24.57 -6.07 -4.76
N ILE A 54 23.45 -5.37 -4.62
CA ILE A 54 22.78 -5.16 -3.33
C ILE A 54 21.49 -5.98 -3.31
N SER A 55 21.17 -6.58 -2.17
CA SER A 55 19.90 -7.28 -1.97
C SER A 55 19.21 -6.90 -0.67
N ILE A 56 17.89 -6.95 -0.69
CA ILE A 56 17.01 -6.71 0.44
C ILE A 56 16.13 -7.95 0.60
N GLU A 57 16.36 -8.71 1.66
CA GLU A 57 15.50 -9.83 2.03
C GLU A 57 14.48 -9.36 3.06
N ILE A 58 13.20 -9.66 2.81
CA ILE A 58 12.08 -9.34 3.71
C ILE A 58 11.35 -10.64 4.05
N THR A 59 11.23 -10.93 5.33
CA THR A 59 10.53 -12.10 5.86
C THR A 59 9.43 -11.70 6.84
N LYS A 60 8.29 -12.39 6.79
CA LYS A 60 7.23 -12.23 7.78
C LYS A 60 7.57 -13.07 9.00
N ASN A 61 7.75 -12.42 10.16
CA ASN A 61 7.86 -13.16 11.41
C ASN A 61 6.45 -13.61 11.83
N THR A 62 6.26 -14.90 12.06
CA THR A 62 4.95 -15.46 12.47
C THR A 62 4.56 -15.06 13.90
N ASN A 63 5.55 -14.77 14.77
CA ASN A 63 5.33 -14.46 16.19
C ASN A 63 5.16 -12.97 16.49
N LYS A 64 5.65 -12.10 15.61
CA LYS A 64 5.51 -10.65 15.72
C LYS A 64 4.93 -10.21 14.40
N ALA A 65 3.76 -9.58 14.36
CA ALA A 65 3.07 -9.11 13.15
C ALA A 65 3.86 -8.08 12.29
N LYS A 66 5.18 -8.00 12.44
CA LYS A 66 6.12 -7.10 11.78
C LYS A 66 7.04 -7.90 10.86
N HIS A 67 7.32 -7.33 9.70
CA HIS A 67 8.30 -7.86 8.76
C HIS A 67 9.72 -7.63 9.28
N PHE A 68 10.56 -8.65 9.21
CA PHE A 68 12.00 -8.55 9.40
C PHE A 68 12.67 -8.31 8.05
N TYR A 69 13.73 -7.50 8.02
CA TYR A 69 14.49 -7.20 6.83
C TYR A 69 15.98 -7.44 7.06
N LYS A 70 16.68 -7.79 5.97
CA LYS A 70 18.14 -7.88 5.90
C LYS A 70 18.62 -7.28 4.58
N ILE A 71 19.45 -6.25 4.66
CA ILE A 71 20.11 -5.61 3.52
C ILE A 71 21.54 -6.14 3.45
N VAL A 72 21.89 -6.69 2.30
CA VAL A 72 23.22 -7.20 1.99
C VAL A 72 23.79 -6.38 0.85
N ASP A 73 25.00 -5.88 1.03
CA ASP A 73 25.76 -5.07 0.08
C ASP A 73 27.11 -5.78 -0.11
N ASN A 74 27.43 -6.17 -1.35
CA ASN A 74 28.67 -6.90 -1.66
C ASN A 74 28.93 -8.11 -0.74
N ASN A 75 27.89 -8.95 -0.53
CA ASN A 75 27.89 -10.11 0.37
C ASN A 75 28.07 -9.81 1.88
N GLN A 76 28.13 -8.55 2.28
CA GLN A 76 28.20 -8.14 3.68
C GLN A 76 26.85 -7.63 4.18
N THR A 77 26.47 -8.02 5.39
CA THR A 77 25.22 -7.54 5.99
C THR A 77 25.40 -6.11 6.45
N LYS A 78 24.80 -5.16 5.72
CA LYS A 78 24.89 -3.72 6.00
C LYS A 78 23.89 -3.26 7.04
N SER A 79 22.68 -3.81 7.01
CA SER A 79 21.61 -3.44 7.93
C SER A 79 20.59 -4.57 8.06
N GLN A 80 20.10 -4.81 9.26
CA GLN A 80 19.02 -5.75 9.51
C GLN A 80 18.18 -5.32 10.70
N GLY A 81 16.92 -5.75 10.75
CA GLY A 81 16.00 -5.44 11.83
C GLY A 81 14.54 -5.60 11.43
N TYR A 82 13.63 -5.02 12.21
CA TYR A 82 12.22 -4.98 11.85
C TYR A 82 11.91 -3.72 11.03
N ILE A 83 11.03 -3.86 10.04
CA ILE A 83 10.50 -2.71 9.30
C ILE A 83 9.80 -1.77 10.29
N SER A 84 10.21 -0.51 10.30
CA SER A 84 9.77 0.46 11.30
C SER A 84 8.40 1.06 10.98
N SER A 85 8.07 1.20 9.69
CA SER A 85 6.75 1.66 9.24
C SER A 85 6.47 1.19 7.82
N ILE A 86 5.21 0.87 7.56
CA ILE A 86 4.64 0.65 6.22
C ILE A 86 3.42 1.56 6.12
N LYS A 87 3.39 2.46 5.14
CA LYS A 87 2.28 3.41 4.93
C LYS A 87 1.89 3.43 3.46
N SER A 88 0.59 3.39 3.16
CA SER A 88 0.10 3.58 1.79
C SER A 88 0.43 4.98 1.29
N ASN A 89 0.77 5.10 0.00
CA ASN A 89 0.92 6.39 -0.68
C ASN A 89 -0.41 6.91 -1.28
N GLY A 90 -1.50 6.13 -1.21
CA GLY A 90 -2.81 6.48 -1.79
C GLY A 90 -3.00 6.08 -3.25
N GLU A 91 -1.92 5.72 -3.96
CA GLU A 91 -1.91 5.39 -5.40
C GLU A 91 -1.56 3.92 -5.67
N GLY A 92 -1.52 3.09 -4.62
CA GLY A 92 -1.23 1.65 -4.70
C GLY A 92 0.22 1.27 -4.40
N GLY A 93 1.07 2.26 -4.13
CA GLY A 93 2.42 2.08 -3.58
C GLY A 93 2.46 2.22 -2.06
N PHE A 94 3.59 1.86 -1.47
CA PHE A 94 3.79 1.87 -0.02
C PHE A 94 5.15 2.44 0.36
N TYR A 95 5.16 3.43 1.25
CA TYR A 95 6.37 3.89 1.91
C TYR A 95 6.81 2.88 2.96
N ILE A 96 8.04 2.39 2.81
CA ILE A 96 8.68 1.44 3.72
C ILE A 96 9.89 2.10 4.36
N LYS A 97 10.09 1.87 5.66
CA LYS A 97 11.25 2.41 6.38
C LYS A 97 12.07 1.30 7.05
N PHE A 98 13.29 1.11 6.54
CA PHE A 98 14.34 0.20 7.03
C PHE A 98 15.29 0.96 7.98
N LYS A 99 14.90 1.13 9.25
CA LYS A 99 15.59 2.00 10.22
C LYS A 99 15.79 3.44 9.68
N LYS A 100 16.98 3.75 9.17
CA LYS A 100 17.37 5.07 8.64
C LYS A 100 17.16 5.19 7.12
N ILE A 101 16.95 4.07 6.43
CA ILE A 101 16.79 4.02 4.97
C ILE A 101 15.29 3.99 4.65
N GLY A 102 14.83 4.91 3.81
CA GLY A 102 13.47 4.95 3.29
C GLY A 102 13.38 4.38 1.88
N GLY A 103 12.27 3.75 1.55
CA GLY A 103 11.99 3.29 0.20
C GLY A 103 10.50 3.31 -0.14
N VAL A 104 10.20 3.18 -1.43
CA VAL A 104 8.84 3.05 -1.96
C VAL A 104 8.72 1.66 -2.58
N TYR A 105 7.73 0.88 -2.14
CA TYR A 105 7.35 -0.36 -2.80
C TYR A 105 6.17 -0.10 -3.73
N GLU A 106 6.37 -0.42 -5.00
CA GLU A 106 5.39 -0.24 -6.04
C GLU A 106 5.63 -1.29 -7.12
N ASN A 107 4.55 -1.88 -7.63
CA ASN A 107 4.59 -2.86 -8.73
C ASN A 107 5.57 -4.04 -8.52
N GLY A 108 5.77 -4.47 -7.28
CA GLY A 108 6.67 -5.59 -6.95
C GLY A 108 8.14 -5.22 -6.83
N SER A 109 8.49 -3.94 -6.99
CA SER A 109 9.85 -3.43 -6.84
C SER A 109 9.95 -2.51 -5.61
N ILE A 110 11.15 -2.36 -5.07
CA ILE A 110 11.47 -1.37 -4.02
C ILE A 110 12.41 -0.33 -4.63
N VAL A 111 12.08 0.95 -4.49
CA VAL A 111 12.94 2.05 -4.92
C VAL A 111 13.47 2.79 -3.68
N ILE A 112 14.79 2.91 -3.58
CA ILE A 112 15.48 3.63 -2.50
C ILE A 112 16.28 4.78 -3.12
N GLN A 113 16.19 5.96 -2.54
CA GLN A 113 17.11 7.04 -2.86
C GLN A 113 18.46 6.74 -2.17
N ASN A 114 19.54 6.62 -2.94
CA ASN A 114 20.85 6.25 -2.40
C ASN A 114 21.54 7.43 -1.71
N TYR A 115 21.56 8.59 -2.37
CA TYR A 115 22.19 9.78 -1.83
C TYR A 115 21.27 10.99 -1.78
N GLY A 116 21.53 11.80 -0.76
CA GLY A 116 20.76 12.97 -0.41
C GLY A 116 21.06 14.20 -1.27
N ASN A 117 20.44 15.31 -0.89
CA ASN A 117 20.73 16.63 -1.48
C ASN A 117 21.54 17.45 -0.46
N SER A 118 22.01 18.63 -0.84
CA SER A 118 22.83 19.53 0.02
C SER A 118 22.24 19.85 1.40
N MET A 119 20.91 19.80 1.54
CA MET A 119 20.22 20.06 2.82
C MET A 119 20.13 18.82 3.74
N ASN A 120 20.18 17.62 3.17
CA ASN A 120 20.08 16.35 3.88
C ASN A 120 21.07 15.38 3.24
N GLU A 121 22.35 15.51 3.59
CA GLU A 121 23.41 14.70 3.00
C GLU A 121 23.40 13.29 3.60
N TYR A 122 23.38 12.29 2.71
CA TYR A 122 23.54 10.89 3.06
C TYR A 122 24.03 10.15 1.82
N ASN A 123 24.68 9.01 2.03
CA ASN A 123 24.94 7.99 1.02
C ASN A 123 24.71 6.63 1.67
N HIS A 124 23.71 5.88 1.23
CA HIS A 124 23.35 4.60 1.83
C HIS A 124 24.24 3.47 1.34
N PHE A 125 24.67 3.53 0.09
CA PHE A 125 25.45 2.54 -0.63
C PHE A 125 26.59 3.25 -1.38
N GLU A 126 27.71 3.44 -0.67
CA GLU A 126 28.90 4.15 -1.16
C GLU A 126 29.48 3.54 -2.44
N ASP A 127 29.35 2.22 -2.61
CA ASP A 127 29.85 1.49 -3.79
C ASP A 127 28.93 1.61 -5.02
N CYS A 128 27.91 2.48 -4.98
CA CYS A 128 26.89 2.59 -6.01
C CYS A 128 26.56 4.05 -6.35
N ASP A 129 26.95 4.52 -7.54
CA ASP A 129 26.80 5.94 -7.92
C ASP A 129 25.37 6.35 -8.34
N SER A 130 24.42 5.41 -8.34
CA SER A 130 23.05 5.69 -8.79
C SER A 130 22.23 6.41 -7.71
N LYS A 131 21.62 7.55 -8.07
CA LYS A 131 20.74 8.32 -7.16
C LYS A 131 19.56 7.52 -6.64
N TYR A 132 18.96 6.71 -7.50
CA TYR A 132 17.81 5.88 -7.18
C TYR A 132 18.15 4.43 -7.51
N LEU A 133 17.99 3.56 -6.52
CA LEU A 133 18.22 2.13 -6.64
C LEU A 133 16.88 1.43 -6.70
N LYS A 134 16.62 0.79 -7.84
CA LYS A 134 15.48 -0.09 -8.03
C LYS A 134 15.89 -1.51 -7.68
N PHE A 135 15.13 -2.14 -6.81
CA PHE A 135 15.30 -3.53 -6.40
C PHE A 135 14.10 -4.32 -6.89
N ASP A 136 14.35 -5.26 -7.79
CA ASP A 136 13.34 -6.14 -8.36
C ASP A 136 13.31 -7.46 -7.59
N LYS A 137 12.11 -8.02 -7.43
CA LYS A 137 11.86 -9.24 -6.66
C LYS A 137 12.28 -10.51 -7.40
#